data_AF-A0A1R2ANA5-F1
#
_entry.id   AF-A0A1R2ANA5-F1
#
_cell.length_a   1.000
_cell.length_b   1.000
_cell.length_c   1.000
_cell.angle_alpha   90.00
_cell.angle_beta   90.00
_cell.angle_gamma   90.00
#
_symmetry.space_group_name_H-M   'P 1'
#
loop_
_entity.id
_entity.type
_entity.pdbx_description
1 polymer ?
#
loop_
_entity_poly.entity_id
_entity_poly.type
_entity_poly.pdbx_seq_one_letter_code
_entity_poly.pdbx_strand_id
1 'polypeptide(L)'
;MKLNCSVINCPGEIIWQCTCPEKFKFCLNHLRDHSNVKKCFAENIKDKCLEFMARQYQNALNHLESDCLKLVQVMMAEIYECLKDNINCIKRKKNEIKDLILSQQTDQANDIISKANTLKVLQREKEKKQYNLSLRKLLGIDNSSLQIVTDAEKLEADLECVKKKFEEACAKIKSLEVEHKASQEKNKKLADELEPAKKSLVQEKKMLKEKNSKPRKDLQNPQENLSSAVKKNEENKDSILLEEFKSMIKLENLSRMSDKKMKNLLTQMNLQDFQRGFIEKRCYIKKIFITNDDNYIFICKANADCKN
;
A
#
# COMPACT_ATOMS: atom_id res chain seq x y z
N MET A 1 -40.75 -25.92 -26.90
CA MET A 1 -41.52 -26.56 -27.99
C MET A 1 -41.39 -25.68 -29.22
N LYS A 2 -40.94 -26.19 -30.38
CA LYS A 2 -40.80 -25.40 -31.61
C LYS A 2 -42.11 -25.50 -32.42
N LEU A 3 -42.72 -24.37 -32.74
CA LEU A 3 -43.92 -24.29 -33.59
C LEU A 3 -43.50 -24.44 -35.06
N ASN A 4 -43.21 -25.68 -35.47
CA ASN A 4 -42.79 -25.98 -36.84
C ASN A 4 -44.00 -26.40 -37.69
N CYS A 5 -44.07 -25.89 -38.92
CA CYS A 5 -45.01 -26.36 -39.93
C CYS A 5 -44.99 -27.91 -40.03
N SER A 6 -46.16 -28.52 -40.27
CA SER A 6 -46.31 -29.99 -40.38
C SER A 6 -45.56 -30.58 -41.59
N VAL A 7 -45.05 -29.74 -42.47
CA VAL A 7 -44.17 -30.13 -43.57
C VAL A 7 -42.75 -30.30 -43.06
N ILE A 8 -42.18 -31.49 -43.29
CA ILE A 8 -40.82 -31.87 -42.85
C ILE A 8 -39.81 -30.82 -43.32
N ASN A 9 -38.91 -30.41 -42.41
CA ASN A 9 -37.86 -29.42 -42.65
C ASN A 9 -38.34 -28.03 -43.08
N CYS A 10 -39.61 -27.69 -42.90
CA CYS A 10 -40.09 -26.33 -43.12
C CYS A 10 -39.73 -25.45 -41.91
N PRO A 11 -38.98 -24.35 -42.09
CA PRO A 11 -38.68 -23.40 -41.02
C PRO A 11 -39.83 -22.41 -40.76
N GLY A 12 -40.91 -22.50 -41.53
CA GLY A 12 -42.03 -21.56 -41.48
C GLY A 12 -42.85 -21.68 -40.20
N GLU A 13 -43.19 -20.53 -39.63
CA GLU A 13 -44.02 -20.43 -38.42
C GLU A 13 -45.43 -20.97 -38.67
N ILE A 14 -45.97 -21.71 -37.70
CA ILE A 14 -47.37 -22.15 -37.72
C ILE A 14 -48.27 -20.95 -37.46
N ILE A 15 -49.06 -20.58 -38.47
CA ILE A 15 -50.06 -19.50 -38.35
C ILE A 15 -51.47 -20.05 -38.54
N TRP A 16 -51.61 -21.20 -39.21
CA TRP A 16 -52.91 -21.71 -39.64
C TRP A 16 -53.10 -23.19 -39.33
N GLN A 17 -54.33 -23.57 -39.02
CA GLN A 17 -54.76 -24.95 -38.85
C GLN A 17 -55.88 -25.27 -39.83
N CYS A 18 -55.76 -26.38 -40.56
CA CYS A 18 -56.82 -26.79 -41.48
C CYS A 18 -57.97 -27.51 -40.76
N THR A 19 -59.11 -27.58 -41.44
CA THR A 19 -60.34 -28.27 -40.99
C THR A 19 -60.37 -29.76 -41.34
N CYS A 20 -59.31 -30.30 -41.95
CA CYS A 20 -59.19 -31.74 -42.19
C CYS A 20 -59.25 -32.54 -40.88
N PRO A 21 -59.70 -33.80 -40.88
CA PRO A 21 -59.79 -34.64 -39.69
C PRO A 21 -58.49 -34.70 -38.87
N GLU A 22 -57.35 -34.69 -39.55
CA GLU A 22 -56.01 -34.76 -38.96
C GLU A 22 -55.53 -33.42 -38.36
N LYS A 23 -56.26 -32.31 -38.61
CA LYS A 23 -56.01 -30.98 -38.03
C LYS A 23 -54.56 -30.48 -38.22
N PHE A 24 -54.02 -30.66 -39.42
CA PHE A 24 -52.66 -30.26 -39.74
C PHE A 24 -52.44 -28.75 -39.54
N LYS A 25 -51.22 -28.40 -39.13
CA LYS A 25 -50.78 -27.04 -38.83
C LYS A 25 -49.72 -26.58 -39.82
N PHE A 26 -49.93 -25.45 -40.49
CA PHE A 26 -49.08 -25.01 -41.60
C PHE A 26 -48.62 -23.56 -41.47
N CYS A 27 -47.50 -23.25 -42.14
CA CYS A 27 -47.20 -21.88 -42.55
C CYS A 27 -48.13 -21.46 -43.71
N LEU A 28 -48.19 -20.16 -44.00
CA LEU A 28 -49.09 -19.63 -45.04
C LEU A 28 -48.88 -20.28 -46.41
N ASN A 29 -47.63 -20.56 -46.80
CA ASN A 29 -47.30 -21.14 -48.10
C ASN A 29 -47.82 -22.58 -48.22
N HIS A 30 -47.45 -23.45 -47.27
CA HIS A 30 -47.90 -24.84 -47.27
C HIS A 30 -49.39 -25.00 -47.04
N LEU A 31 -50.02 -24.04 -46.35
CA LEU A 31 -51.48 -24.02 -46.24
C LEU A 31 -52.13 -23.82 -47.61
N ARG A 32 -51.62 -22.89 -48.42
CA ARG A 32 -52.16 -22.60 -49.75
C ARG A 32 -52.07 -23.85 -50.62
N ASP A 33 -50.93 -24.52 -50.62
CA ASP A 33 -50.73 -25.77 -51.37
C ASP A 33 -51.70 -26.87 -50.90
N HIS A 34 -51.82 -27.05 -49.57
CA HIS A 34 -52.72 -28.03 -48.99
C HIS A 34 -54.20 -27.73 -49.31
N SER A 35 -54.62 -26.47 -49.17
CA SER A 35 -55.99 -26.04 -49.45
C SER A 35 -56.34 -26.19 -50.93
N ASN A 36 -55.40 -25.92 -51.84
CA ASN A 36 -55.59 -26.14 -53.28
C ASN A 36 -55.81 -27.64 -53.61
N VAL A 37 -55.07 -28.54 -52.96
CA VAL A 37 -55.18 -29.99 -53.21
C VAL A 37 -56.38 -30.62 -52.52
N LYS A 38 -56.62 -30.27 -51.25
CA LYS A 38 -57.62 -30.92 -50.38
C LYS A 38 -58.95 -30.16 -50.30
N LYS A 39 -59.02 -28.94 -50.83
CA LYS A 39 -60.20 -28.05 -50.82
C LYS A 39 -60.78 -27.84 -49.40
N CYS A 40 -59.91 -27.73 -48.40
CA CYS A 40 -60.30 -27.53 -47.00
C CYS A 40 -60.21 -26.06 -46.58
N PHE A 41 -61.01 -25.69 -45.58
CA PHE A 41 -60.91 -24.40 -44.89
C PHE A 41 -59.81 -24.43 -43.83
N ALA A 42 -59.40 -23.24 -43.40
CA ALA A 42 -58.39 -23.07 -42.36
C ALA A 42 -58.70 -21.90 -41.44
N GLU A 43 -58.30 -22.03 -40.19
CA GLU A 43 -58.43 -21.00 -39.17
C GLU A 43 -57.03 -20.48 -38.81
N ASN A 44 -56.93 -19.17 -38.56
CA ASN A 44 -55.71 -18.59 -37.99
C ASN A 44 -55.63 -18.98 -36.51
N ILE A 45 -54.53 -19.64 -36.13
CA ILE A 45 -54.30 -20.13 -34.77
C ILE A 45 -53.14 -19.43 -34.09
N LYS A 46 -52.61 -18.34 -34.66
CA LYS A 46 -51.44 -17.63 -34.11
C LYS A 46 -51.68 -17.20 -32.67
N ASP A 47 -52.80 -16.53 -32.41
CA ASP A 47 -53.12 -16.02 -31.07
C ASP A 47 -53.32 -17.17 -30.07
N LYS A 48 -54.01 -18.25 -30.49
CA LYS A 48 -54.18 -19.48 -29.68
C LYS A 48 -52.83 -20.13 -29.34
N CYS A 49 -51.90 -20.15 -30.29
CA CYS A 49 -50.55 -20.67 -30.09
C CYS A 49 -49.73 -19.79 -29.13
N LEU A 50 -49.80 -18.47 -29.27
CA LEU A 50 -49.14 -17.52 -28.37
C LEU A 50 -49.70 -17.62 -26.95
N GLU A 51 -51.02 -17.71 -26.80
CA GLU A 51 -51.67 -17.89 -25.50
C GLU A 51 -51.26 -19.21 -24.84
N PHE A 52 -51.22 -20.30 -25.60
CA PHE A 52 -50.73 -21.58 -25.10
C PHE A 52 -49.28 -21.49 -24.62
N MET A 53 -48.39 -20.85 -25.38
CA MET A 53 -46.99 -20.65 -24.98
C MET A 53 -46.87 -19.78 -23.72
N ALA A 54 -47.64 -18.69 -23.64
CA ALA A 54 -47.69 -17.84 -22.45
C ALA A 54 -48.12 -18.64 -21.21
N ARG A 55 -49.15 -19.49 -21.33
CA ARG A 55 -49.58 -20.39 -20.25
C ARG A 55 -48.49 -21.37 -19.85
N GLN A 56 -47.75 -21.95 -20.80
CA GLN A 56 -46.64 -22.85 -20.48
C GLN A 56 -45.54 -22.14 -19.68
N TYR A 57 -45.19 -20.90 -20.06
CA TYR A 57 -44.22 -20.11 -19.30
C TYR A 57 -44.73 -19.71 -17.91
N GLN A 58 -46.00 -19.32 -17.80
CA GLN A 58 -46.63 -19.05 -16.50
C GLN A 58 -46.64 -20.31 -15.61
N ASN A 59 -46.97 -21.48 -16.16
CA ASN A 59 -46.93 -22.73 -15.43
C ASN A 59 -45.53 -23.07 -14.92
N ALA A 60 -44.49 -22.81 -15.71
CA ALA A 60 -43.10 -22.98 -15.25
C ALA A 60 -42.78 -22.08 -14.04
N LEU A 61 -43.26 -20.83 -14.04
CA LEU A 61 -43.12 -19.94 -12.89
C LEU A 61 -43.95 -20.40 -11.69
N ASN A 62 -45.18 -20.88 -11.89
CA ASN A 62 -46.02 -21.44 -10.83
C ASN A 62 -45.38 -22.69 -10.20
N HIS A 63 -44.70 -23.52 -10.98
CA HIS A 63 -43.93 -24.65 -10.46
C HIS A 63 -42.78 -24.18 -9.57
N LEU A 64 -42.02 -23.17 -10.01
CA LEU A 64 -40.95 -22.57 -9.22
C LEU A 64 -41.48 -21.96 -7.91
N GLU A 65 -42.61 -21.25 -7.96
CA GLU A 65 -43.29 -20.72 -6.76
C GLU A 65 -43.65 -21.85 -5.78
N SER A 66 -44.29 -22.92 -6.28
CA SER A 66 -44.62 -24.10 -5.47
C SER A 66 -43.38 -24.72 -4.83
N ASP A 67 -42.28 -24.83 -5.56
CA ASP A 67 -41.05 -25.43 -5.04
C ASP A 67 -40.39 -24.54 -3.96
N CYS A 68 -40.39 -23.22 -4.13
CA CYS A 68 -39.98 -22.28 -3.09
C CYS A 68 -40.81 -22.44 -1.81
N LEU A 69 -42.14 -22.58 -1.93
CA LEU A 69 -43.02 -22.80 -0.78
C LEU A 69 -42.72 -24.13 -0.06
N LYS A 70 -42.54 -25.23 -0.81
CA LYS A 70 -42.18 -26.54 -0.24
C LYS A 70 -40.84 -26.50 0.48
N LEU A 71 -39.85 -25.83 -0.11
CA LEU A 71 -38.53 -25.67 0.51
C LEU A 71 -38.65 -24.93 1.85
N VAL A 72 -39.41 -23.84 1.90
CA VAL A 72 -39.66 -23.11 3.15
C VAL A 72 -40.31 -24.02 4.20
N GLN A 73 -41.27 -24.87 3.82
CA GLN A 73 -41.88 -25.84 4.75
C GLN A 73 -40.86 -26.84 5.29
N VAL A 74 -39.97 -27.38 4.46
CA VAL A 74 -38.88 -28.27 4.88
C VAL A 74 -37.95 -27.55 5.87
N MET A 75 -37.55 -26.32 5.55
CA MET A 75 -36.68 -25.53 6.44
C MET A 75 -37.35 -25.23 7.78
N MET A 76 -38.65 -24.93 7.81
CA MET A 76 -39.38 -24.75 9.07
C MET A 76 -39.36 -26.00 9.94
N ALA A 77 -39.52 -27.18 9.34
CA ALA A 77 -39.47 -28.45 10.06
C ALA A 77 -38.07 -28.70 10.66
N GLU A 78 -37.01 -28.46 9.89
CA GLU A 78 -35.63 -28.59 10.37
C GLU A 78 -35.31 -27.62 11.53
N ILE A 79 -35.74 -26.36 11.42
CA ILE A 79 -35.60 -25.36 12.49
C ILE A 79 -36.33 -25.82 13.75
N TYR A 80 -37.54 -26.37 13.59
CA TYR A 80 -38.34 -26.84 14.71
C TYR A 80 -37.68 -28.02 15.44
N GLU A 81 -37.17 -29.02 14.72
CA GLU A 81 -36.45 -30.14 15.36
C GLU A 81 -35.15 -29.68 16.04
N CYS A 82 -34.38 -28.76 15.42
CA CYS A 82 -33.23 -28.13 16.07
C CYS A 82 -33.60 -27.43 17.39
N LEU A 83 -34.72 -26.70 17.41
CA LEU A 83 -35.23 -26.03 18.60
C LEU A 83 -35.58 -27.03 19.71
N LYS A 84 -36.28 -28.10 19.34
CA LYS A 84 -36.67 -29.18 20.26
C LYS A 84 -35.46 -29.86 20.89
N ASP A 85 -34.43 -30.15 20.10
CA ASP A 85 -33.17 -30.72 20.60
C ASP A 85 -32.46 -29.77 21.57
N ASN A 86 -32.41 -28.48 21.24
CA ASN A 86 -31.84 -27.46 22.11
C ASN A 86 -32.61 -27.35 23.44
N ILE A 87 -33.93 -27.35 23.41
CA ILE A 87 -34.78 -27.35 24.62
C ILE A 87 -34.50 -28.61 25.46
N ASN A 88 -34.39 -29.78 24.83
CA ASN A 88 -34.08 -31.02 25.52
C ASN A 88 -32.68 -31.01 26.14
N CYS A 89 -31.70 -30.42 25.47
CA CYS A 89 -30.36 -30.19 26.02
C CYS A 89 -30.41 -29.30 27.26
N ILE A 90 -31.14 -28.18 27.21
CA ILE A 90 -31.34 -27.28 28.35
C ILE A 90 -32.01 -28.01 29.51
N LYS A 91 -33.05 -28.83 29.26
CA LYS A 91 -33.70 -29.64 30.29
C LYS A 91 -32.74 -30.61 30.96
N ARG A 92 -31.90 -31.33 30.18
CA ARG A 92 -30.87 -32.22 30.71
C ARG A 92 -29.88 -31.45 31.59
N LYS A 93 -29.39 -30.30 31.14
CA LYS A 93 -28.47 -29.47 31.93
C LYS A 93 -29.10 -28.93 33.21
N LYS A 94 -30.40 -28.59 33.20
CA LYS A 94 -31.13 -28.23 34.42
C LYS A 94 -31.20 -29.37 35.43
N ASN A 95 -31.39 -30.61 34.96
CA ASN A 95 -31.38 -31.78 35.85
C ASN A 95 -29.97 -32.07 36.38
N GLU A 96 -28.95 -32.01 35.52
CA GLU A 96 -27.54 -32.14 35.92
C GLU A 96 -27.15 -31.13 37.01
N ILE A 97 -27.59 -29.88 36.90
CA ILE A 97 -27.40 -28.88 37.97
C ILE A 97 -28.04 -29.33 39.28
N LYS A 98 -29.27 -29.86 39.25
CA LYS A 98 -29.93 -30.35 40.48
C LYS A 98 -29.12 -31.47 41.12
N ASP A 99 -28.67 -32.43 40.33
CA ASP A 99 -27.89 -33.57 40.82
C ASP A 99 -26.54 -33.14 41.41
N LEU A 100 -25.85 -32.18 40.75
CA LEU A 100 -24.60 -31.59 41.24
C LEU A 100 -24.78 -30.85 42.57
N ILE A 101 -25.86 -30.08 42.71
CA ILE A 101 -26.16 -29.36 43.95
C ILE A 101 -26.47 -30.33 45.09
N LEU A 102 -27.28 -31.37 44.85
CA LEU A 102 -27.55 -32.41 45.84
C LEU A 102 -26.28 -33.16 46.27
N SER A 103 -25.32 -33.30 45.35
CA SER A 103 -24.01 -33.92 45.59
C SER A 103 -22.95 -32.96 46.14
N GLN A 104 -23.34 -31.73 46.52
CA GLN A 104 -22.46 -30.68 47.06
C GLN A 104 -21.31 -30.25 46.11
N GLN A 105 -21.47 -30.45 44.79
CA GLN A 105 -20.50 -30.06 43.76
C GLN A 105 -20.85 -28.67 43.17
N THR A 106 -20.87 -27.65 44.02
CA THR A 106 -21.35 -26.30 43.66
C THR A 106 -20.53 -25.63 42.55
N ASP A 107 -19.22 -25.88 42.50
CA ASP A 107 -18.34 -25.25 41.51
C ASP A 107 -18.69 -25.70 40.08
N GLN A 108 -18.96 -26.99 39.88
CA GLN A 108 -19.34 -27.53 38.59
C GLN A 108 -20.71 -27.00 38.14
N ALA A 109 -21.66 -26.85 39.08
CA ALA A 109 -22.95 -26.24 38.78
C ALA A 109 -22.80 -24.77 38.36
N ASN A 110 -21.93 -24.01 39.04
CA ASN A 110 -21.61 -22.62 38.70
C ASN A 110 -20.95 -22.50 37.32
N ASP A 111 -20.09 -23.43 36.93
CA ASP A 111 -19.50 -23.47 35.59
C ASP A 111 -20.54 -23.63 34.48
N ILE A 112 -21.55 -24.48 34.70
CA ILE A 112 -22.65 -24.66 33.74
C ILE A 112 -23.45 -23.36 33.61
N ILE A 113 -23.77 -22.70 34.74
CA ILE A 113 -24.51 -21.43 34.75
C ILE A 113 -23.71 -20.33 34.05
N SER A 114 -22.41 -20.22 34.35
CA SER A 114 -21.51 -19.26 33.70
C SER A 114 -21.50 -19.44 32.19
N LYS A 115 -21.33 -20.68 31.71
CA LYS A 115 -21.41 -21.01 30.27
C LYS A 115 -22.78 -20.70 29.67
N ALA A 116 -23.88 -20.93 30.39
CA ALA A 116 -25.21 -20.60 29.88
C ALA A 116 -25.39 -19.08 29.72
N ASN A 117 -24.90 -18.30 30.68
CA ASN A 117 -25.01 -16.83 30.68
C ASN A 117 -24.20 -16.16 29.56
N THR A 118 -23.14 -16.80 29.06
CA THR A 118 -22.36 -16.27 27.92
C THR A 118 -23.06 -16.44 26.58
N LEU A 119 -24.04 -17.35 26.45
CA LEU A 119 -24.61 -17.72 25.14
C LEU A 119 -25.41 -16.60 24.46
N LYS A 120 -25.90 -15.59 25.20
CA LYS A 120 -26.65 -14.39 24.76
C LYS A 120 -27.40 -14.58 23.42
N VAL A 121 -28.26 -15.60 23.35
CA VAL A 121 -28.79 -16.12 22.07
C VAL A 121 -29.53 -15.06 21.25
N LEU A 122 -30.25 -14.14 21.92
CA LEU A 122 -31.00 -13.07 21.24
C LEU A 122 -30.11 -11.99 20.60
N GLN A 123 -28.86 -11.86 21.06
CA GLN A 123 -27.91 -10.83 20.62
C GLN A 123 -27.02 -11.27 19.45
N ARG A 124 -27.23 -12.49 18.94
CA ARG A 124 -26.50 -13.09 17.80
C ARG A 124 -26.94 -12.51 16.45
N GLU A 125 -26.75 -11.21 16.27
CA GLU A 125 -27.24 -10.47 15.10
C GLU A 125 -26.46 -10.79 13.82
N LYS A 126 -25.17 -11.12 13.95
CA LYS A 126 -24.33 -11.52 12.81
C LYS A 126 -24.83 -12.81 12.19
N GLU A 127 -25.14 -13.80 13.02
CA GLU A 127 -25.59 -15.12 12.60
C GLU A 127 -26.96 -15.05 11.92
N LYS A 128 -27.87 -14.18 12.40
CA LYS A 128 -29.15 -13.92 11.72
C LYS A 128 -28.93 -13.34 10.32
N LYS A 129 -28.01 -12.38 10.18
CA LYS A 129 -27.68 -11.79 8.88
C LYS A 129 -27.09 -12.82 7.93
N GLN A 130 -26.20 -13.69 8.41
CA GLN A 130 -25.64 -14.78 7.61
C GLN A 130 -26.71 -15.79 7.18
N TYR A 131 -27.61 -16.18 8.09
CA TYR A 131 -28.74 -17.05 7.74
C TYR A 131 -29.63 -16.43 6.65
N ASN A 132 -29.98 -15.14 6.78
CA ASN A 132 -30.75 -14.43 5.77
C ASN A 132 -30.02 -14.35 4.43
N LEU A 133 -28.70 -14.17 4.44
CA LEU A 133 -27.87 -14.18 3.24
C LEU A 133 -27.91 -15.55 2.55
N SER A 134 -27.73 -16.63 3.30
CA SER A 134 -27.83 -18.01 2.80
C SER A 134 -29.20 -18.32 2.21
N LEU A 135 -30.28 -17.86 2.86
CA LEU A 135 -31.64 -18.03 2.36
C LEU A 135 -31.84 -17.28 1.04
N ARG A 136 -31.31 -16.06 0.92
CA ARG A 136 -31.34 -15.30 -0.34
C ARG A 136 -30.54 -15.95 -1.47
N LYS A 137 -29.46 -16.67 -1.18
CA LYS A 137 -28.78 -17.49 -2.21
C LYS A 137 -29.66 -18.62 -2.70
N LEU A 138 -30.28 -19.31 -1.75
CA LEU A 138 -31.04 -20.51 -2.02
C LEU A 138 -32.32 -20.20 -2.81
N LEU A 139 -32.97 -19.07 -2.50
CA LEU A 139 -34.23 -18.64 -3.10
C LEU A 139 -34.09 -17.52 -4.15
N GLY A 140 -32.87 -17.00 -4.35
CA GLY A 140 -32.63 -15.83 -5.19
C GLY A 140 -32.84 -16.13 -6.66
N ILE A 141 -33.99 -15.72 -7.19
CA ILE A 141 -34.32 -15.86 -8.62
C ILE A 141 -33.79 -14.66 -9.43
N ASP A 142 -33.64 -13.49 -8.79
CA ASP A 142 -33.13 -12.29 -9.44
C ASP A 142 -31.60 -12.16 -9.35
N ASN A 143 -30.97 -11.75 -10.45
CA ASN A 143 -29.52 -11.61 -10.57
C ASN A 143 -28.94 -10.57 -9.61
N SER A 144 -29.73 -9.56 -9.22
CA SER A 144 -29.30 -8.53 -8.26
C SER A 144 -29.08 -9.12 -6.86
N SER A 145 -29.96 -10.00 -6.41
CA SER A 145 -29.90 -10.67 -5.12
C SER A 145 -28.71 -11.63 -5.07
N LEU A 146 -28.45 -12.37 -6.14
CA LEU A 146 -27.27 -13.23 -6.25
C LEU A 146 -25.96 -12.43 -6.24
N GLN A 147 -25.93 -11.27 -6.92
CA GLN A 147 -24.77 -10.38 -6.93
C GLN A 147 -24.49 -9.79 -5.54
N ILE A 148 -25.52 -9.26 -4.86
CA ILE A 148 -25.41 -8.71 -3.49
C ILE A 148 -24.81 -9.74 -2.55
N VAL A 149 -25.25 -10.98 -2.66
CA VAL A 149 -24.74 -12.04 -1.82
C VAL A 149 -23.28 -12.38 -2.14
N THR A 150 -22.94 -12.51 -3.42
CA THR A 150 -21.55 -12.78 -3.86
C THR A 150 -20.59 -11.70 -3.39
N ASP A 151 -21.01 -10.43 -3.48
CA ASP A 151 -20.22 -9.29 -3.03
C ASP A 151 -20.06 -9.27 -1.50
N ALA A 152 -21.13 -9.62 -0.76
CA ALA A 152 -21.06 -9.72 0.70
C ALA A 152 -20.05 -10.78 1.17
N GLU A 153 -20.01 -11.94 0.51
CA GLU A 153 -19.04 -13.00 0.85
C GLU A 153 -17.60 -12.61 0.55
N LYS A 154 -17.39 -11.94 -0.59
CA LYS A 154 -16.07 -11.41 -0.94
C LYS A 154 -15.61 -10.40 0.11
N LEU A 155 -16.49 -9.49 0.54
CA LEU A 155 -16.19 -8.52 1.58
C LEU A 155 -15.88 -9.19 2.93
N GLU A 156 -16.60 -10.26 3.31
CA GLU A 156 -16.28 -11.01 4.54
C GLU A 156 -14.91 -11.68 4.46
N ALA A 157 -14.55 -12.28 3.33
CA ALA A 157 -13.24 -12.90 3.12
C ALA A 157 -12.09 -11.87 3.16
N ASP A 158 -12.28 -10.72 2.51
CA ASP A 158 -11.31 -9.62 2.53
C ASP A 158 -11.11 -9.07 3.95
N LEU A 159 -12.19 -8.92 4.71
CA LEU A 159 -12.15 -8.45 6.08
C LEU A 159 -11.40 -9.42 7.01
N GLU A 160 -11.58 -10.72 6.84
CA GLU A 160 -10.84 -11.74 7.60
C GLU A 160 -9.33 -11.72 7.25
N CYS A 161 -9.00 -11.57 5.97
CA CYS A 161 -7.61 -11.40 5.52
C CYS A 161 -6.95 -10.17 6.14
N VAL A 162 -7.67 -9.03 6.18
CA VAL A 162 -7.17 -7.79 6.79
C VAL A 162 -6.94 -7.97 8.28
N LYS A 163 -7.85 -8.63 9.01
CA LYS A 163 -7.67 -8.90 10.45
C LYS A 163 -6.42 -9.72 10.72
N LYS A 164 -6.21 -10.80 9.97
CA LYS A 164 -5.02 -11.63 10.13
C LYS A 164 -3.73 -10.84 9.89
N LYS A 165 -3.68 -10.05 8.82
CA LYS A 165 -2.53 -9.16 8.53
C LYS A 165 -2.30 -8.14 9.64
N PHE A 166 -3.38 -7.60 10.21
CA PHE A 166 -3.31 -6.67 11.32
C PHE A 166 -2.76 -7.33 12.59
N GLU A 167 -3.22 -8.53 12.94
CA GLU A 167 -2.71 -9.29 14.08
C GLU A 167 -1.22 -9.63 13.92
N GLU A 168 -0.80 -10.07 12.73
CA GLU A 168 0.61 -10.32 12.40
C GLU A 168 1.46 -9.04 12.54
N ALA A 169 0.95 -7.90 12.05
CA ALA A 169 1.63 -6.61 12.20
C ALA A 169 1.75 -6.19 13.67
N CYS A 170 0.70 -6.37 14.47
CA CYS A 170 0.74 -6.11 15.91
C CYS A 170 1.75 -7.00 16.64
N ALA A 171 1.83 -8.29 16.30
CA ALA A 171 2.82 -9.20 16.86
C ALA A 171 4.24 -8.75 16.51
N LYS A 172 4.46 -8.33 15.25
CA LYS A 172 5.76 -7.81 14.79
C LYS A 172 6.15 -6.53 15.53
N ILE A 173 5.23 -5.58 15.70
CA ILE A 173 5.47 -4.34 16.45
C ILE A 173 5.91 -4.66 17.89
N LYS A 174 5.19 -5.56 18.58
CA LYS A 174 5.56 -5.98 19.94
C LYS A 174 6.96 -6.59 20.01
N SER A 175 7.36 -7.40 19.03
CA SER A 175 8.71 -7.95 18.98
C SER A 175 9.77 -6.87 18.83
N LEU A 176 9.55 -5.90 17.94
CA LEU A 176 10.46 -4.77 17.72
C LEU A 176 10.54 -3.85 18.93
N GLU A 177 9.44 -3.64 19.66
CA GLU A 177 9.44 -2.87 20.91
C GLU A 177 10.31 -3.53 21.99
N VAL A 178 10.30 -4.86 22.10
CA VAL A 178 11.16 -5.62 23.02
C VAL A 178 12.63 -5.50 22.61
N GLU A 179 12.94 -5.68 21.32
CA GLU A 179 14.31 -5.52 20.80
C GLU A 179 14.85 -4.10 21.00
N HIS A 180 14.00 -3.09 20.78
CA HIS A 180 14.35 -1.69 20.97
C HIS A 180 14.66 -1.39 22.44
N LYS A 181 13.82 -1.86 23.37
CA LYS A 181 14.08 -1.71 24.82
C LYS A 181 15.39 -2.40 25.22
N ALA A 182 15.64 -3.62 24.74
CA ALA A 182 16.89 -4.33 25.02
C ALA A 182 18.13 -3.59 24.47
N SER A 183 18.01 -2.99 23.28
CA SER A 183 19.08 -2.19 22.67
C SER A 183 19.32 -0.87 23.42
N GLN A 184 18.26 -0.20 23.88
CA GLN A 184 18.37 1.00 24.72
C GLN A 184 19.08 0.69 26.04
N GLU A 185 18.75 -0.42 26.69
CA GLU A 185 19.41 -0.88 27.92
C GLU A 185 20.92 -1.11 27.71
N LYS A 186 21.29 -1.78 26.60
CA LYS A 186 22.70 -2.00 26.23
C LYS A 186 23.45 -0.69 25.97
N ASN A 187 22.83 0.21 25.21
CA ASN A 187 23.43 1.52 24.91
C ASN A 187 23.63 2.35 26.19
N LYS A 188 22.71 2.27 27.15
CA LYS A 188 22.84 2.93 28.44
C LYS A 188 24.04 2.39 29.23
N LYS A 189 24.18 1.06 29.32
CA LYS A 189 25.34 0.41 29.97
C LYS A 189 26.67 0.82 29.33
N LEU A 190 26.74 0.80 28.00
CA LEU A 190 27.93 1.24 27.27
C LEU A 190 28.25 2.73 27.51
N ALA A 191 27.22 3.58 27.58
CA ALA A 191 27.41 5.00 27.88
C ALA A 191 27.97 5.21 29.29
N ASP A 192 27.45 4.46 30.27
CA ASP A 192 27.92 4.48 31.66
C ASP A 192 29.37 3.96 31.78
N GLU A 193 29.75 2.92 31.03
CA GLU A 193 31.14 2.40 30.96
C GLU A 193 32.13 3.36 30.29
N LEU A 194 31.67 4.15 29.31
CA LEU A 194 32.49 5.14 28.60
C LEU A 194 32.69 6.44 29.40
N GLU A 195 31.84 6.71 30.38
CA GLU A 195 31.87 7.96 31.16
C GLU A 195 33.16 8.12 32.01
N PRO A 196 33.67 7.08 32.70
CA PRO A 196 34.97 7.10 33.37
C PRO A 196 36.14 7.33 32.42
N ALA A 197 36.13 6.67 31.26
CA ALA A 197 37.18 6.82 30.25
C ALA A 197 37.21 8.25 29.68
N LYS A 198 36.03 8.85 29.46
CA LYS A 198 35.91 10.27 29.08
C LYS A 198 36.46 11.20 30.16
N LYS A 199 36.12 10.97 31.44
CA LYS A 199 36.64 11.75 32.57
C LYS A 199 38.16 11.64 32.67
N SER A 200 38.70 10.42 32.52
CA SER A 200 40.14 10.17 32.51
C SER A 200 40.85 10.90 31.37
N LEU A 201 40.34 10.81 30.13
CA LEU A 201 40.88 11.54 28.97
C LEU A 201 40.86 13.06 29.16
N VAL A 202 39.79 13.61 29.78
CA VAL A 202 39.72 15.04 30.10
C VAL A 202 40.78 15.43 31.13
N GLN A 203 40.98 14.61 32.16
CA GLN A 203 42.00 14.82 33.18
C GLN A 203 43.41 14.70 32.60
N GLU A 204 43.67 13.71 31.74
CA GLU A 204 44.93 13.52 31.05
C GLU A 204 45.25 14.67 30.11
N LYS A 205 44.26 15.15 29.33
CA LYS A 205 44.39 16.38 28.53
C LYS A 205 44.72 17.60 29.39
N LYS A 206 44.15 17.71 30.59
CA LYS A 206 44.44 18.81 31.52
C LYS A 206 45.88 18.71 32.05
N MET A 207 46.32 17.52 32.44
CA MET A 207 47.70 17.26 32.88
C MET A 207 48.72 17.49 31.77
N LEU A 208 48.44 17.09 30.53
CA LEU A 208 49.29 17.37 29.37
C LEU A 208 49.39 18.87 29.09
N LYS A 209 48.28 19.62 29.18
CA LYS A 209 48.29 21.08 29.05
C LYS A 209 49.16 21.74 30.13
N GLU A 210 49.05 21.29 31.38
CA GLU A 210 49.88 21.79 32.48
C GLU A 210 51.36 21.42 32.30
N LYS A 211 51.68 20.17 31.96
CA LYS A 211 53.05 19.72 31.67
C LYS A 211 53.66 20.51 30.52
N ASN A 212 52.90 20.77 29.46
CA ASN A 212 53.38 21.53 28.30
C ASN A 212 53.49 23.05 28.60
N SER A 213 52.90 23.55 29.68
CA SER A 213 53.00 24.97 30.04
C SER A 213 54.40 25.39 30.53
N LYS A 214 55.17 24.47 31.13
CA LYS A 214 56.55 24.70 31.58
C LYS A 214 57.55 24.77 30.42
N PRO A 215 57.66 23.73 29.57
CA PRO A 215 58.52 23.74 28.38
C PRO A 215 58.17 24.89 27.44
N ARG A 216 56.89 25.29 27.34
CA ARG A 216 56.48 26.41 26.49
C ARG A 216 57.02 27.75 26.99
N LYS A 217 57.12 27.95 28.31
CA LYS A 217 57.80 29.11 28.91
C LYS A 217 59.32 29.02 28.72
N ASP A 218 59.89 27.82 28.88
CA ASP A 218 61.32 27.58 28.70
C ASP A 218 61.78 27.68 27.24
N LEU A 219 60.88 27.47 26.27
CA LEU A 219 61.09 27.68 24.83
C LEU A 219 60.84 29.14 24.39
N GLN A 220 59.95 29.86 25.07
CA GLN A 220 59.69 31.29 24.78
C GLN A 220 60.92 32.16 25.03
N ASN A 221 61.68 31.90 26.11
CA ASN A 221 62.92 32.62 26.42
C ASN A 221 63.99 32.52 25.31
N PRO A 222 64.36 31.34 24.78
CA PRO A 222 65.28 31.22 23.66
C PRO A 222 64.67 31.69 22.33
N GLN A 223 63.35 31.59 22.14
CA GLN A 223 62.70 32.08 20.92
C GLN A 223 62.67 33.61 20.84
N GLU A 224 62.50 34.33 21.96
CA GLU A 224 62.66 35.80 22.01
C GLU A 224 64.12 36.23 21.76
N ASN A 225 65.09 35.44 22.22
CA ASN A 225 66.51 35.65 21.94
C ASN A 225 66.89 35.36 20.47
N LEU A 226 66.21 34.41 19.81
CA LEU A 226 66.39 34.13 18.37
C LEU A 226 65.65 35.13 17.48
N SER A 227 64.41 35.52 17.83
CA SER A 227 63.65 36.52 17.06
C SER A 227 64.30 37.91 17.08
N SER A 228 65.01 38.27 18.16
CA SER A 228 65.81 39.50 18.19
C SER A 228 67.08 39.42 17.32
N ALA A 229 67.60 38.22 17.06
CA ALA A 229 68.73 38.00 16.14
C ALA A 229 68.30 37.89 14.66
N VAL A 230 67.13 37.32 14.37
CA VAL A 230 66.59 37.15 13.01
C VAL A 230 65.97 38.45 12.45
N LYS A 231 65.37 39.30 13.29
CA LYS A 231 64.83 40.61 12.89
C LYS A 231 65.86 41.59 12.29
N LYS A 232 67.17 41.35 12.44
CA LYS A 232 68.20 42.19 11.79
C LYS A 232 68.57 41.72 10.37
N ASN A 233 68.10 40.56 9.91
CA ASN A 233 68.50 39.97 8.62
C ASN A 233 67.36 39.74 7.61
N GLU A 234 66.08 39.84 8.00
CA GLU A 234 64.93 39.59 7.10
C GLU A 234 64.23 40.87 6.58
N GLU A 235 64.45 42.05 7.17
CA GLU A 235 63.82 43.31 6.71
C GLU A 235 64.35 43.82 5.34
N ASN A 236 65.40 43.19 4.77
CA ASN A 236 65.98 43.58 3.47
C ASN A 236 65.60 42.68 2.28
N LYS A 237 64.82 41.60 2.47
CA LYS A 237 64.49 40.65 1.38
C LYS A 237 63.03 40.69 0.88
N ASP A 238 62.07 41.06 1.72
CA ASP A 238 60.65 41.03 1.32
C ASP A 238 60.13 42.33 0.70
N SER A 239 60.88 43.44 0.80
CA SER A 239 60.55 44.72 0.15
C SER A 239 60.79 44.70 -1.38
N ILE A 240 61.73 43.89 -1.86
CA ILE A 240 62.14 43.88 -3.28
C ILE A 240 61.17 43.07 -4.17
N LEU A 241 60.59 41.98 -3.65
CA LEU A 241 59.67 41.12 -4.39
C LEU A 241 58.27 41.75 -4.60
N LEU A 242 57.83 42.64 -3.70
CA LEU A 242 56.51 43.26 -3.76
C LEU A 242 56.46 44.45 -4.74
N GLU A 243 57.56 45.20 -4.91
CA GLU A 243 57.63 46.33 -5.86
C GLU A 243 57.87 45.86 -7.30
N GLU A 244 58.65 44.80 -7.54
CA GLU A 244 58.73 44.14 -8.85
C GLU A 244 57.35 43.61 -9.30
N PHE A 245 56.57 43.08 -8.35
CA PHE A 245 55.22 42.56 -8.57
C PHE A 245 54.21 43.63 -8.99
N LYS A 246 54.18 44.79 -8.33
CA LYS A 246 53.33 45.94 -8.71
C LYS A 246 53.62 46.44 -10.12
N SER A 247 54.88 46.38 -10.56
CA SER A 247 55.28 46.84 -11.90
C SER A 247 54.74 45.96 -13.04
N MET A 248 54.54 44.66 -12.79
CA MET A 248 54.06 43.69 -13.79
C MET A 248 52.55 43.69 -13.98
N ILE A 249 51.78 44.08 -12.96
CA ILE A 249 50.31 43.99 -12.94
C ILE A 249 49.65 45.36 -13.22
N LYS A 250 50.20 46.14 -14.15
CA LYS A 250 49.39 47.23 -14.71
C LYS A 250 48.21 46.62 -15.47
N LEU A 251 46.98 46.91 -15.04
CA LEU A 251 45.72 46.35 -15.56
C LEU A 251 45.61 46.43 -17.10
N GLU A 252 46.24 47.44 -17.70
CA GLU A 252 46.33 47.66 -19.15
C GLU A 252 47.07 46.54 -19.91
N ASN A 253 48.03 45.87 -19.26
CA ASN A 253 48.76 44.75 -19.85
C ASN A 253 47.98 43.44 -19.78
N LEU A 254 47.18 43.24 -18.72
CA LEU A 254 46.40 42.02 -18.52
C LEU A 254 45.29 41.86 -19.57
N SER A 255 44.64 42.96 -19.98
CA SER A 255 43.59 42.94 -21.01
C SER A 255 44.11 42.57 -22.40
N ARG A 256 45.42 42.70 -22.65
CA ARG A 256 46.07 42.37 -23.93
C ARG A 256 46.71 40.97 -23.95
N MET A 257 46.79 40.29 -22.81
CA MET A 257 47.39 38.95 -22.72
C MET A 257 46.41 37.86 -23.17
N SER A 258 46.93 36.82 -23.82
CA SER A 258 46.16 35.62 -24.08
C SER A 258 45.93 34.83 -22.79
N ASP A 259 44.79 34.13 -22.70
CA ASP A 259 44.41 33.32 -21.53
C ASP A 259 45.52 32.37 -21.06
N LYS A 260 46.28 31.78 -21.99
CA LYS A 260 47.40 30.88 -21.66
C LYS A 260 48.53 31.60 -20.95
N LYS A 261 48.92 32.80 -21.42
CA LYS A 261 49.97 33.61 -20.77
C LYS A 261 49.51 34.08 -19.39
N MET A 262 48.25 34.50 -19.29
CA MET A 262 47.68 34.97 -18.02
C MET A 262 47.63 33.87 -16.96
N LYS A 263 47.22 32.64 -17.34
CA LYS A 263 47.24 31.49 -16.41
C LYS A 263 48.65 31.14 -15.92
N ASN A 264 49.65 31.19 -16.80
CA ASN A 264 51.02 30.89 -16.42
C ASN A 264 51.55 31.90 -15.39
N LEU A 265 51.28 33.18 -15.58
CA LEU A 265 51.71 34.25 -14.66
C LEU A 265 51.05 34.09 -13.28
N LEU A 266 49.73 33.86 -13.24
CA LEU A 266 49.00 33.66 -11.97
C LEU A 266 49.41 32.37 -11.24
N THR A 267 49.89 31.34 -11.96
CA THR A 267 50.42 30.12 -11.35
C THR A 267 51.74 30.38 -10.64
N GLN A 268 52.62 31.22 -11.21
CA GLN A 268 53.90 31.59 -10.59
C GLN A 268 53.72 32.37 -9.28
N MET A 269 52.56 33.00 -9.09
CA MET A 269 52.24 33.75 -7.87
C MET A 269 51.79 32.88 -6.69
N ASN A 270 51.67 31.56 -6.88
CA ASN A 270 51.25 30.60 -5.84
C ASN A 270 49.97 31.02 -5.09
N LEU A 271 49.00 31.60 -5.82
CA LEU A 271 47.73 32.06 -5.25
C LEU A 271 46.94 30.88 -4.68
N GLN A 272 46.42 31.05 -3.46
CA GLN A 272 45.60 30.05 -2.80
C GLN A 272 44.43 29.64 -3.71
N ASP A 273 44.26 28.33 -3.89
CA ASP A 273 43.22 27.70 -4.72
C ASP A 273 43.26 27.97 -6.23
N PHE A 274 44.20 28.76 -6.77
CA PHE A 274 44.25 29.05 -8.20
C PHE A 274 44.54 27.81 -9.05
N GLN A 275 45.53 27.01 -8.64
CA GLN A 275 45.93 25.80 -9.37
C GLN A 275 44.78 24.79 -9.47
N ARG A 276 44.09 24.54 -8.35
CA ARG A 276 42.90 23.68 -8.29
C ARG A 276 41.72 24.27 -9.07
N GLY A 277 41.54 25.58 -9.05
CA GLY A 277 40.39 26.26 -9.66
C GLY A 277 40.47 26.43 -11.18
N PHE A 278 41.65 26.74 -11.73
CA PHE A 278 41.80 27.21 -13.12
C PHE A 278 42.72 26.35 -14.00
N ILE A 279 43.67 25.63 -13.38
CA ILE A 279 44.57 24.73 -14.11
C ILE A 279 43.95 23.34 -14.19
N GLU A 280 43.64 22.72 -13.04
CA GLU A 280 43.08 21.37 -12.98
C GLU A 280 41.68 21.29 -13.62
N LYS A 281 40.79 22.24 -13.32
CA LYS A 281 39.41 22.27 -13.85
C LYS A 281 39.26 22.86 -15.25
N ARG A 282 40.36 23.28 -15.89
CA ARG A 282 40.39 23.90 -17.23
C ARG A 282 39.42 25.08 -17.42
N CYS A 283 39.07 25.83 -16.36
CA CYS A 283 38.17 26.99 -16.45
C CYS A 283 38.80 28.18 -17.20
N TYR A 284 38.01 28.98 -17.91
CA TYR A 284 38.48 30.22 -18.56
C TYR A 284 38.41 31.40 -17.58
N ILE A 285 39.36 32.33 -17.71
CA ILE A 285 39.39 33.56 -16.91
C ILE A 285 38.60 34.63 -17.66
N LYS A 286 37.42 34.99 -17.15
CA LYS A 286 36.55 35.99 -17.80
C LYS A 286 37.02 37.41 -17.51
N LYS A 287 37.33 37.70 -16.24
CA LYS A 287 37.78 39.00 -15.74
C LYS A 287 38.63 38.82 -14.48
N ILE A 288 39.56 39.74 -14.25
CA ILE A 288 40.35 39.85 -13.02
C ILE A 288 40.09 41.23 -12.43
N PHE A 289 39.88 41.28 -11.13
CA PHE A 289 39.79 42.52 -10.35
C PHE A 289 40.84 42.47 -9.26
N ILE A 290 41.47 43.61 -9.01
CA ILE A 290 42.43 43.79 -7.93
C ILE A 290 41.82 44.82 -6.99
N THR A 291 41.89 44.56 -5.70
CA THR A 291 41.38 45.50 -4.69
C THR A 291 42.23 46.76 -4.65
N ASN A 292 41.64 47.88 -4.24
CA ASN A 292 42.34 49.17 -4.18
C ASN A 292 43.49 49.20 -3.16
N ASP A 293 43.57 48.21 -2.26
CA ASP A 293 44.66 48.02 -1.31
C ASP A 293 45.75 47.06 -1.83
N ASP A 294 45.65 46.59 -3.08
CA ASP A 294 46.55 45.65 -3.75
C ASP A 294 46.75 44.29 -3.06
N ASN A 295 45.99 44.01 -2.00
CA ASN A 295 46.17 42.80 -1.18
C ASN A 295 45.42 41.58 -1.74
N TYR A 296 44.41 41.79 -2.59
CA TYR A 296 43.54 40.71 -3.06
C TYR A 296 43.30 40.78 -4.57
N ILE A 297 43.30 39.59 -5.19
CA ILE A 297 42.96 39.40 -6.61
C ILE A 297 41.71 38.53 -6.70
N PHE A 298 40.65 39.07 -7.32
CA PHE A 298 39.42 38.35 -7.63
C PHE A 298 39.40 37.91 -9.08
N ILE A 299 39.23 36.62 -9.33
CA ILE A 299 39.24 36.03 -10.67
C ILE A 299 37.85 35.46 -11.00
N CYS A 300 37.18 36.04 -11.99
CA CYS A 300 35.89 35.58 -12.46
C CYS A 300 36.07 34.37 -13.41
N LYS A 301 35.49 33.22 -13.04
CA LYS A 301 35.50 31.99 -13.84
C LYS A 301 34.33 31.96 -14.83
N ALA A 302 34.59 31.52 -16.06
CA ALA A 302 33.55 31.07 -17.00
C ALA A 302 33.71 29.56 -17.25
N ASN A 303 32.63 28.80 -17.09
CA ASN A 303 32.60 27.38 -17.43
C ASN A 303 32.39 27.23 -18.94
N ALA A 304 33.15 26.34 -19.57
CA ALA A 304 33.10 26.09 -21.01
C ALA A 304 31.72 25.63 -21.51
N ASP A 305 30.88 25.08 -20.62
CA ASP A 305 29.58 24.50 -20.95
C ASP A 305 28.40 25.48 -20.81
N CYS A 306 28.65 26.75 -20.50
CA CYS A 306 27.61 27.78 -20.51
C CYS A 306 27.45 28.33 -21.93
N LYS A 307 26.62 27.65 -22.74
CA LYS A 307 26.09 28.20 -24.00
C LYS A 307 25.34 29.49 -23.70
N ASN A 308 25.79 30.60 -24.29
CA ASN A 308 24.90 31.74 -24.60
C ASN A 308 24.06 31.39 -25.82
#